data_AF-A0A5C3LV68-F1
#
_entry.id   AF-A0A5C3LV68-F1
#
_cell.length_a   1.000
_cell.length_b   1.000
_cell.length_c   1.000
_cell.angle_alpha   90.00
_cell.angle_beta   90.00
_cell.angle_gamma   90.00
#
_symmetry.space_group_name_H-M   'P 1'
#
loop_
_entity.id
_entity.type
_entity.pdbx_description
1 polymer ?
#
loop_
_entity_poly.entity_id
_entity_poly.type
_entity_poly.pdbx_seq_one_letter_code
_entity_poly.pdbx_strand_id
1 'polypeptide(L)'
;MADRPRRSTRQTKAPISEPLTGPTAPRAKRKAQETDPADQLHFLLQNPKSHLTKVDISDLINSGSWNLLSQESQNALRKLLPPTAFTDYCNSAENDDSTSVNNDSMDVDLDPTRDEINHAVFSDPHFLAAIHTCQDHIYLNWMSDAHAEKLQKFQAGVQDGTMSVPWKDETWERENSVARTPTNIQTPPLRNGTECSSRAGWAAEIKLNILAKNGILRVGDVIAYKRNFTAAGLTIEKDVIIQSIHSKSYALTVLTEAGPVKNLPVPLLMREPEDPPPSTRSMIINSPAMLETGLLDIDGRMDRFQKPNGNAWKCFTIWRWRGDSMEVLTDDRGGRENHGTLFYLRGSYYHDL
;
A
#
# COMPACT_ATOMS: atom_id res chain seq x y z
N MET A 1 71.31 10.21 9.95
CA MET A 1 70.45 9.75 8.85
C MET A 1 69.01 10.13 9.19
N ALA A 2 68.48 11.09 8.42
CA ALA A 2 67.12 11.64 8.29
C ALA A 2 66.07 11.19 9.34
N ASP A 3 65.74 12.03 10.32
CA ASP A 3 64.78 13.17 10.30
C ASP A 3 63.30 12.77 10.33
N ARG A 4 62.73 12.89 11.55
CA ARG A 4 61.28 12.99 11.81
C ARG A 4 60.83 14.43 11.59
N PRO A 5 59.79 14.71 10.80
CA PRO A 5 59.22 16.04 10.77
C PRO A 5 58.23 16.26 11.91
N ARG A 6 58.39 17.45 12.51
CA ARG A 6 57.72 18.00 13.68
C ARG A 6 56.39 18.67 13.33
N ARG A 7 55.53 18.65 14.35
CA ARG A 7 54.42 19.58 14.64
C ARG A 7 54.81 21.05 14.36
N SER A 8 53.99 21.78 13.61
CA SER A 8 54.04 23.26 13.49
C SER A 8 52.60 23.79 13.39
N THR A 9 52.03 24.39 14.45
CA THR A 9 52.02 25.80 14.90
C THR A 9 50.77 26.54 14.43
N ARG A 10 50.07 27.12 15.43
CA ARG A 10 48.82 27.87 15.39
C ARG A 10 49.15 29.37 15.40
N GLN A 11 48.47 30.20 14.61
CA GLN A 11 48.28 31.66 14.81
C GLN A 11 46.90 32.05 14.24
N THR A 12 45.88 32.45 15.03
CA THR A 12 45.51 33.82 15.55
C THR A 12 45.36 34.87 14.43
N LYS A 13 44.22 35.51 14.17
CA LYS A 13 43.50 36.54 14.98
C LYS A 13 42.14 36.90 14.32
N ALA A 14 41.13 37.29 15.11
CA ALA A 14 39.93 38.08 14.72
C ALA A 14 40.23 39.60 14.90
N PRO A 15 39.30 40.62 14.85
CA PRO A 15 37.87 40.70 14.46
C PRO A 15 37.42 41.99 13.65
N ILE A 16 36.12 42.08 13.29
CA ILE A 16 35.21 43.26 13.12
C ILE A 16 35.57 44.46 12.19
N SER A 17 34.70 44.77 11.20
CA SER A 17 34.07 46.10 11.02
C SER A 17 32.91 46.11 9.99
N GLU A 18 31.97 47.00 10.25
CA GLU A 18 30.63 47.26 9.67
C GLU A 18 30.61 47.87 8.24
N PRO A 19 29.40 48.03 7.62
CA PRO A 19 29.24 48.17 6.18
C PRO A 19 29.28 49.63 5.71
N LEU A 20 29.79 49.85 4.49
CA LEU A 20 29.61 51.10 3.75
C LEU A 20 28.85 50.86 2.44
N THR A 21 27.74 51.57 2.38
CA THR A 21 26.83 51.86 1.27
C THR A 21 27.51 52.17 -0.06
N GLY A 22 27.04 51.51 -1.12
CA GLY A 22 27.21 51.91 -2.52
C GLY A 22 26.06 51.35 -3.38
N PRO A 23 25.39 52.16 -4.22
CA PRO A 23 24.18 51.75 -4.93
C PRO A 23 24.52 50.90 -6.14
N THR A 24 24.06 49.64 -6.16
CA THR A 24 24.08 48.79 -7.36
C THR A 24 22.88 49.10 -8.24
N ALA A 25 23.18 49.41 -9.50
CA ALA A 25 22.23 49.79 -10.53
C ALA A 25 21.09 48.76 -10.73
N PRO A 26 19.87 49.20 -11.10
CA PRO A 26 18.75 48.30 -11.31
C PRO A 26 18.99 47.43 -12.54
N ARG A 27 18.94 46.10 -12.33
CA ARG A 27 18.92 45.10 -13.40
C ARG A 27 17.76 45.39 -14.36
N ALA A 28 18.08 45.57 -15.63
CA ALA A 28 17.13 45.74 -16.71
C ALA A 28 16.08 44.61 -16.71
N LYS A 29 14.80 44.99 -16.65
CA LYS A 29 13.67 44.08 -16.87
C LYS A 29 13.77 43.56 -18.30
N ARG A 30 14.05 42.26 -18.47
CA ARG A 30 13.92 41.59 -19.77
C ARG A 30 12.46 41.65 -20.20
N LYS A 31 12.21 42.28 -21.36
CA LYS A 31 10.94 42.30 -22.08
C LYS A 31 10.48 40.85 -22.30
N ALA A 32 9.25 40.54 -21.91
CA ALA A 32 8.64 39.24 -22.21
C ALA A 32 8.57 39.08 -23.74
N GLN A 33 9.22 38.03 -24.23
CA GLN A 33 9.20 37.65 -25.62
C GLN A 33 7.81 37.07 -25.91
N GLU A 34 7.15 37.60 -26.94
CA GLU A 34 5.83 37.18 -27.40
C GLU A 34 6.00 35.82 -28.09
N THR A 35 5.80 34.74 -27.33
CA THR A 35 5.89 33.37 -27.83
C THR A 35 4.61 33.00 -28.58
N ASP A 36 4.71 32.25 -29.67
CA ASP A 36 3.56 31.71 -30.42
C ASP A 36 2.59 30.95 -29.49
N PRO A 37 1.26 31.17 -29.55
CA PRO A 37 0.29 30.46 -28.71
C PRO A 37 0.41 28.93 -28.77
N ALA A 38 0.84 28.36 -29.89
CA ALA A 38 1.06 26.91 -30.00
C ALA A 38 2.24 26.42 -29.15
N ASP A 39 3.34 27.18 -29.14
CA ASP A 39 4.54 26.86 -28.35
C ASP A 39 4.29 27.08 -26.85
N GLN A 40 3.44 28.05 -26.50
CA GLN A 40 3.00 28.26 -25.12
C GLN A 40 2.17 27.08 -24.63
N LEU A 41 1.24 26.55 -25.44
CA LEU A 41 0.45 25.37 -25.10
C LEU A 41 1.31 24.11 -24.93
N HIS A 42 2.27 23.91 -25.83
CA HIS A 42 3.22 22.81 -25.74
C HIS A 42 4.06 22.88 -24.47
N PHE A 43 4.57 24.07 -24.14
CA PHE A 43 5.29 24.31 -22.89
C PHE A 43 4.41 24.08 -21.65
N LEU A 44 3.14 24.49 -21.70
CA LEU A 44 2.22 24.32 -20.59
C LEU A 44 1.85 22.85 -20.34
N LEU A 45 1.65 22.06 -21.40
CA LEU A 45 1.16 20.68 -21.29
C LEU A 45 2.26 19.63 -21.12
N GLN A 46 3.50 19.93 -21.54
CA GLN A 46 4.59 18.93 -21.50
C GLN A 46 5.69 19.27 -20.51
N ASN A 47 5.80 20.52 -20.05
CA ASN A 47 6.91 20.89 -19.17
C ASN A 47 6.53 20.65 -17.69
N PRO A 48 7.36 19.92 -16.91
CA PRO A 48 7.13 19.71 -15.48
C PRO A 48 7.20 21.01 -14.66
N LYS A 49 7.83 22.06 -15.21
CA LYS A 49 7.88 23.41 -14.60
C LYS A 49 6.70 24.31 -15.00
N SER A 50 5.73 23.79 -15.76
CA SER A 50 4.54 24.50 -16.15
C SER A 50 3.79 25.05 -14.92
N HIS A 51 3.10 26.17 -15.09
CA HIS A 51 2.26 26.71 -14.04
C HIS A 51 1.07 25.77 -13.73
N LEU A 52 0.69 24.90 -14.68
CA LEU A 52 -0.36 23.89 -14.51
C LEU A 52 -0.03 22.83 -13.47
N THR A 53 1.24 22.60 -13.11
CA THR A 53 1.59 21.67 -12.01
C THR A 53 1.43 22.28 -10.62
N LYS A 54 1.18 23.60 -10.53
CA LYS A 54 1.05 24.33 -9.27
C LYS A 54 -0.35 24.86 -9.00
N VAL A 55 -1.16 24.99 -10.04
CA VAL A 55 -2.56 25.43 -9.95
C VAL A 55 -3.42 24.19 -9.76
N ASP A 56 -4.46 24.29 -8.94
CA ASP A 56 -5.46 23.24 -8.83
C ASP A 56 -6.21 23.12 -10.17
N ILE A 57 -6.06 21.99 -10.85
CA ILE A 57 -6.67 21.79 -12.17
C ILE A 57 -8.20 21.66 -12.04
N SER A 58 -8.71 21.30 -10.86
CA SER A 58 -10.16 21.28 -10.60
C SER A 58 -10.79 22.68 -10.69
N ASP A 59 -10.05 23.73 -10.31
CA ASP A 59 -10.50 25.12 -10.47
C ASP A 59 -10.46 25.58 -11.93
N LEU A 60 -9.61 24.98 -12.77
CA LEU A 60 -9.48 25.33 -14.19
C LEU A 60 -10.49 24.58 -15.06
N ILE A 61 -10.74 23.30 -14.78
CA ILE A 61 -11.66 22.45 -15.55
C ILE A 61 -12.97 22.33 -14.78
N ASN A 62 -13.77 23.39 -14.84
CA ASN A 62 -15.07 23.46 -14.20
C ASN A 62 -16.20 23.74 -15.21
N SER A 63 -17.44 23.69 -14.74
CA SER A 63 -18.63 23.96 -15.57
C SER A 63 -18.67 25.38 -16.15
N GLY A 64 -18.10 26.35 -15.43
CA GLY A 64 -17.92 27.73 -15.91
C GLY A 64 -16.95 27.80 -17.09
N SER A 65 -15.79 27.15 -16.99
CA SER A 65 -14.80 27.06 -18.06
C SER A 65 -15.36 26.35 -19.29
N TRP A 66 -16.17 25.31 -19.10
CA TRP A 66 -16.85 24.61 -20.18
C TRP A 66 -17.80 25.53 -20.96
N ASN A 67 -18.58 26.35 -20.26
CA ASN A 67 -19.53 27.27 -20.89
C ASN A 67 -18.85 28.43 -21.64
N LEU A 68 -17.58 28.72 -21.35
CA LEU A 68 -16.79 29.71 -22.07
C LEU A 68 -16.24 29.20 -23.42
N LEU A 69 -16.29 27.88 -23.66
CA LEU A 69 -15.82 27.27 -24.90
C LEU A 69 -16.81 27.45 -26.05
N SER A 70 -16.31 27.52 -27.28
CA SER A 70 -17.17 27.59 -28.48
C SER A 70 -17.94 26.28 -28.67
N GLN A 71 -19.12 26.36 -29.28
CA GLN A 71 -19.96 25.18 -29.53
C GLN A 71 -19.23 24.08 -30.31
N GLU A 72 -18.35 24.46 -31.25
CA GLU A 72 -17.53 23.53 -32.02
C GLU A 72 -16.55 22.75 -31.13
N SER A 73 -15.86 23.44 -30.21
CA SER A 73 -14.93 22.81 -29.27
C SER A 73 -15.65 21.94 -28.23
N GLN A 74 -16.83 22.36 -27.77
CA GLN A 74 -17.67 21.54 -26.91
C GLN A 74 -18.09 20.24 -27.62
N ASN A 75 -18.50 20.32 -28.89
CA ASN A 75 -18.86 19.15 -29.69
C ASN A 75 -17.68 18.20 -29.93
N ALA A 76 -16.46 18.74 -30.10
CA ALA A 76 -15.26 17.92 -30.22
C ALA A 76 -14.93 17.21 -28.90
N LEU A 77 -15.04 17.90 -27.77
CA LEU A 77 -14.79 17.34 -26.43
C LEU A 77 -15.86 16.32 -26.02
N ARG A 78 -17.11 16.50 -26.42
CA ARG A 78 -18.19 15.51 -26.20
C ARG A 78 -17.85 14.12 -26.75
N LYS A 79 -17.17 14.04 -27.89
CA LYS A 79 -16.75 12.75 -28.49
C LYS A 79 -15.70 12.00 -27.66
N LEU A 80 -15.04 12.67 -26.72
CA LEU A 80 -13.98 12.11 -25.88
C LEU A 80 -14.46 11.79 -24.46
N LEU A 81 -15.65 12.24 -24.07
CA LEU A 81 -16.21 11.96 -22.75
C LEU A 81 -16.87 10.57 -22.71
N PRO A 82 -16.82 9.88 -21.56
CA PRO A 82 -17.49 8.61 -21.41
C PRO A 82 -19.02 8.78 -21.55
N PRO A 83 -19.74 7.75 -22.04
CA PRO A 83 -21.20 7.80 -22.19
C PRO A 83 -21.94 8.16 -20.90
N THR A 84 -21.37 7.85 -19.73
CA THR A 84 -21.89 8.19 -18.40
C THR A 84 -21.91 9.69 -18.09
N ALA A 85 -21.27 10.52 -18.91
CA ALA A 85 -21.24 11.97 -18.74
C ALA A 85 -22.50 12.68 -19.24
N PHE A 86 -23.35 11.97 -19.99
CA PHE A 86 -24.56 12.51 -20.59
C PHE A 86 -25.78 12.14 -19.73
N THR A 87 -26.71 13.08 -19.56
CA THR A 87 -27.92 12.90 -18.74
C THR A 87 -28.81 11.75 -19.23
N ASP A 88 -28.70 11.42 -20.50
CA ASP A 88 -29.55 10.44 -21.17
C ASP A 88 -28.99 9.00 -21.03
N TYR A 89 -27.83 8.84 -20.39
CA TYR A 89 -27.26 7.53 -20.12
C TYR A 89 -27.99 6.83 -18.97
N CYS A 90 -29.01 6.04 -19.31
CA CYS A 90 -29.51 4.99 -18.44
C CYS A 90 -28.59 3.77 -18.57
N ASN A 91 -27.98 3.38 -17.44
CA ASN A 91 -27.23 2.14 -17.35
C ASN A 91 -28.22 0.98 -17.55
N SER A 92 -28.36 0.50 -18.79
CA SER A 92 -29.15 -0.68 -19.13
C SER A 92 -28.40 -1.94 -18.67
N ALA A 93 -28.15 -2.04 -17.37
CA ALA A 93 -27.52 -3.17 -16.71
C ALA A 93 -28.49 -3.87 -15.75
N GLU A 94 -29.80 -3.71 -15.96
CA GLU A 94 -30.85 -4.47 -15.26
C GLU A 94 -31.94 -4.87 -16.25
N ASN A 95 -31.77 -6.07 -16.84
CA ASN A 95 -32.83 -7.07 -17.06
C ASN A 95 -32.24 -8.26 -17.82
N ASP A 96 -31.35 -8.99 -17.14
CA ASP A 96 -31.07 -10.38 -17.49
C ASP A 96 -32.00 -11.29 -16.67
N ASP A 97 -33.31 -11.07 -16.80
CA ASP A 97 -34.32 -12.11 -16.54
C ASP A 97 -35.70 -11.68 -17.08
N SER A 98 -35.87 -11.71 -18.41
CA SER A 98 -37.16 -12.08 -19.01
C SER A 98 -37.01 -12.31 -20.52
N THR A 99 -37.01 -13.58 -20.88
CA THR A 99 -37.38 -14.05 -22.21
C THR A 99 -38.84 -13.64 -22.49
N SER A 100 -39.02 -12.45 -23.07
CA SER A 100 -40.27 -12.07 -23.73
C SER A 100 -39.95 -11.56 -25.13
N VAL A 101 -39.80 -12.53 -26.03
CA VAL A 101 -39.97 -12.34 -27.47
C VAL A 101 -41.37 -11.78 -27.70
N ASN A 102 -41.46 -10.50 -28.08
CA ASN A 102 -42.54 -9.93 -28.89
C ASN A 102 -42.06 -8.54 -29.37
N ASN A 103 -41.58 -8.44 -30.60
CA ASN A 103 -42.33 -8.19 -31.84
C ASN A 103 -42.41 -6.69 -32.16
N ASP A 104 -41.84 -6.35 -33.31
CA ASP A 104 -42.12 -5.17 -34.14
C ASP A 104 -42.21 -3.81 -33.44
N SER A 105 -41.08 -3.12 -33.38
CA SER A 105 -41.06 -1.66 -33.45
C SER A 105 -40.04 -1.23 -34.51
N MET A 106 -40.53 -1.08 -35.74
CA MET A 106 -39.97 -0.13 -36.70
C MET A 106 -40.13 1.26 -36.09
N ASP A 107 -39.06 1.87 -35.56
CA ASP A 107 -39.02 3.33 -35.58
C ASP A 107 -37.63 3.96 -35.38
N VAL A 108 -37.35 4.88 -36.30
CA VAL A 108 -36.46 6.05 -36.34
C VAL A 108 -34.99 5.90 -35.98
N ASP A 109 -34.15 6.28 -36.96
CA ASP A 109 -32.85 6.93 -36.74
C ASP A 109 -33.00 8.03 -35.67
N LEU A 110 -32.81 7.67 -34.41
CA LEU A 110 -32.65 8.62 -33.32
C LEU A 110 -31.27 9.23 -33.49
N ASP A 111 -31.22 10.28 -34.31
CA ASP A 111 -30.16 11.26 -34.32
C ASP A 111 -29.98 11.74 -32.85
N PRO A 112 -28.88 11.37 -32.15
CA PRO A 112 -28.72 11.64 -30.72
C PRO A 112 -28.39 13.12 -30.55
N THR A 113 -29.40 13.97 -30.72
CA THR A 113 -29.27 15.42 -30.67
C THR A 113 -29.91 15.98 -29.42
N ARG A 114 -29.77 15.27 -28.29
CA ARG A 114 -30.04 15.80 -26.95
C ARG A 114 -28.97 15.41 -25.92
N ASP A 115 -27.70 15.57 -26.33
CA ASP A 115 -26.54 15.48 -25.43
C ASP A 115 -26.47 16.69 -24.49
N GLU A 116 -27.31 16.76 -23.46
CA GLU A 116 -27.05 17.64 -22.32
C GLU A 116 -26.01 16.97 -21.41
N ILE A 117 -24.87 17.65 -21.24
CA ILE A 117 -23.80 17.18 -20.36
C ILE A 117 -24.26 17.37 -18.92
N ASN A 118 -24.18 16.32 -18.12
CA ASN A 118 -24.41 16.46 -16.70
C ASN A 118 -23.26 17.25 -16.08
N HIS A 119 -23.52 18.49 -15.65
CA HIS A 119 -22.50 19.34 -15.02
C HIS A 119 -21.94 18.75 -13.72
N ALA A 120 -22.59 17.74 -13.12
CA ALA A 120 -22.07 17.00 -11.97
C ALA A 120 -20.83 16.15 -12.29
N VAL A 121 -20.56 15.86 -13.58
CA VAL A 121 -19.38 15.09 -14.02
C VAL A 121 -18.09 15.79 -13.64
N PHE A 122 -18.06 17.12 -13.68
CA PHE A 122 -16.89 17.90 -13.26
C PHE A 122 -16.61 17.81 -11.75
N SER A 123 -17.56 17.32 -10.97
CA SER A 123 -17.43 17.11 -9.52
C SER A 123 -17.39 15.63 -9.14
N ASP A 124 -17.38 14.71 -10.10
CA ASP A 124 -17.27 13.27 -9.84
C ASP A 124 -15.87 12.95 -9.28
N PRO A 125 -15.77 12.22 -8.15
CA PRO A 125 -14.49 11.72 -7.63
C PRO A 125 -13.60 11.04 -8.68
N HIS A 126 -14.18 10.31 -9.64
CA HIS A 126 -13.40 9.63 -10.68
C HIS A 126 -12.79 10.62 -11.67
N PHE A 127 -13.54 11.65 -12.05
CA PHE A 127 -13.06 12.71 -12.94
C PHE A 127 -11.98 13.55 -12.28
N LEU A 128 -12.18 13.93 -11.01
CA LEU A 128 -11.16 14.65 -10.23
C LEU A 128 -9.88 13.82 -10.06
N ALA A 129 -10.01 12.52 -9.75
CA ALA A 129 -8.86 11.63 -9.68
C ALA A 129 -8.11 11.55 -11.02
N ALA A 130 -8.83 11.46 -12.15
CA ALA A 130 -8.22 11.45 -13.48
C ALA A 130 -7.48 12.77 -13.79
N ILE A 131 -8.05 13.90 -13.40
CA ILE A 131 -7.42 15.21 -13.54
C ILE A 131 -6.13 15.32 -12.73
N HIS A 132 -6.16 14.95 -11.45
CA HIS A 132 -4.95 14.96 -10.62
C HIS A 132 -3.88 13.99 -11.15
N THR A 133 -4.31 12.82 -11.60
CA THR A 133 -3.42 11.85 -12.26
C THR A 133 -2.77 12.46 -13.51
N CYS A 134 -3.52 13.22 -14.31
CA CYS A 134 -2.99 13.94 -15.46
C CYS A 134 -1.97 15.02 -15.04
N GLN A 135 -2.26 15.77 -13.98
CA GLN A 135 -1.33 16.75 -13.40
C GLN A 135 -0.01 16.10 -12.96
N ASP A 136 -0.12 14.96 -12.29
CA ASP A 136 1.03 14.16 -11.86
C ASP A 136 1.83 13.65 -13.06
N HIS A 137 1.17 13.24 -14.13
CA HIS A 137 1.84 12.83 -15.37
C HIS A 137 2.62 13.97 -16.03
N ILE A 138 2.08 15.20 -15.99
CA ILE A 138 2.81 16.39 -16.47
C ILE A 138 4.02 16.67 -15.56
N TYR A 139 3.83 16.58 -14.24
CA TYR A 139 4.90 16.80 -13.26
C TYR A 139 6.03 15.76 -13.36
N LEU A 140 5.68 14.49 -13.56
CA LEU A 140 6.61 13.37 -13.73
C LEU A 140 7.23 13.32 -15.14
N ASN A 141 6.94 14.31 -15.99
CA ASN A 141 7.46 14.43 -17.36
C ASN A 141 7.10 13.23 -18.25
N TRP A 142 5.93 12.62 -17.99
CA TRP A 142 5.47 11.43 -18.70
C TRP A 142 5.08 11.72 -20.15
N MET A 143 4.65 12.96 -20.41
CA MET A 143 4.31 13.46 -21.75
C MET A 143 5.51 13.99 -22.54
N SER A 144 6.75 13.77 -22.08
CA SER A 144 7.94 14.18 -22.84
C SER A 144 8.22 13.26 -24.03
N ASP A 145 8.78 13.83 -25.09
CA ASP A 145 9.20 13.09 -26.30
C ASP A 145 10.12 11.91 -25.97
N ALA A 146 10.98 12.07 -24.95
CA ALA A 146 11.88 11.02 -24.48
C ALA A 146 11.14 9.83 -23.86
N HIS A 147 9.98 10.05 -23.23
CA HIS A 147 9.14 8.98 -22.71
C HIS A 147 8.28 8.36 -23.82
N ALA A 148 7.75 9.17 -24.74
CA ALA A 148 7.01 8.70 -25.91
C ALA A 148 7.86 7.77 -26.80
N GLU A 149 9.14 8.11 -27.03
CA GLU A 149 10.07 7.26 -27.78
C GLU A 149 10.34 5.92 -27.07
N LYS A 150 10.45 5.93 -25.73
CA LYS A 150 10.59 4.70 -24.93
C LYS A 150 9.33 3.84 -25.01
N LEU A 151 8.15 4.45 -24.96
CA LEU A 151 6.88 3.75 -25.08
C LEU A 151 6.73 3.11 -26.47
N GLN A 152 7.08 3.83 -27.54
CA GLN A 152 7.08 3.29 -28.89
C GLN A 152 8.07 2.14 -29.05
N LYS A 153 9.29 2.26 -28.54
CA LYS A 153 10.27 1.16 -28.53
C LYS A 153 9.73 -0.05 -27.76
N PHE A 154 9.07 0.19 -26.64
CA PHE A 154 8.45 -0.86 -25.84
C PHE A 154 7.30 -1.54 -26.60
N GLN A 155 6.38 -0.77 -27.17
CA GLN A 155 5.26 -1.28 -27.96
C GLN A 155 5.73 -2.05 -29.19
N ALA A 156 6.75 -1.56 -29.90
CA ALA A 156 7.37 -2.27 -31.01
C ALA A 156 8.00 -3.60 -30.55
N GLY A 157 8.71 -3.60 -29.42
CA GLY A 157 9.28 -4.85 -28.88
C GLY A 157 8.24 -5.85 -28.39
N VAL A 158 7.08 -5.39 -27.94
CA VAL A 158 5.92 -6.25 -27.60
C VAL A 158 5.30 -6.83 -28.87
N GLN A 159 5.13 -6.03 -29.92
CA GLN A 159 4.62 -6.51 -31.22
C GLN A 159 5.59 -7.49 -31.89
N ASP A 160 6.89 -7.24 -31.79
CA ASP A 160 7.95 -8.12 -32.31
C ASP A 160 8.21 -9.33 -31.41
N GLY A 161 7.56 -9.43 -30.24
CA GLY A 161 7.73 -10.53 -29.28
C GLY A 161 9.12 -10.59 -28.62
N THR A 162 9.95 -9.57 -28.81
CA THR A 162 11.32 -9.50 -28.27
C THR A 162 11.33 -8.98 -26.83
N MET A 163 10.32 -8.18 -26.46
CA MET A 163 10.13 -7.65 -25.11
C MET A 163 8.76 -8.06 -24.58
N SER A 164 8.73 -8.94 -23.58
CA SER A 164 7.54 -9.14 -22.75
C SER A 164 7.66 -8.30 -21.48
N VAL A 165 6.54 -7.76 -21.01
CA VAL A 165 6.46 -7.32 -19.61
C VAL A 165 6.66 -8.60 -18.78
N PRO A 166 7.70 -8.70 -17.93
CA PRO A 166 7.80 -9.84 -17.03
C PRO A 166 6.54 -9.84 -16.17
N TRP A 167 5.91 -11.01 -16.00
CA TRP A 167 4.69 -11.07 -15.21
C TRP A 167 4.96 -10.50 -13.82
N LYS A 168 3.99 -9.74 -13.30
CA LYS A 168 4.10 -9.11 -11.98
C LYS A 168 4.51 -10.14 -10.91
N ASP A 169 4.00 -11.35 -11.05
CA ASP A 169 4.28 -12.48 -10.16
C ASP A 169 5.71 -13.02 -10.36
N GLU A 170 6.20 -13.18 -11.60
CA GLU A 170 7.59 -13.60 -11.87
C GLU A 170 8.62 -12.58 -11.37
N THR A 171 8.29 -11.29 -11.49
CA THR A 171 9.14 -10.19 -11.02
C THR A 171 9.15 -10.17 -9.50
N TRP A 172 7.98 -10.32 -8.87
CA TRP A 172 7.84 -10.43 -7.43
C TRP A 172 8.55 -11.68 -6.88
N GLU A 173 8.41 -12.83 -7.53
CA GLU A 173 9.07 -14.08 -7.17
C GLU A 173 10.59 -13.97 -7.32
N ARG A 174 11.10 -13.23 -8.32
CA ARG A 174 12.54 -12.96 -8.44
C ARG A 174 13.05 -12.12 -7.28
N GLU A 175 12.34 -11.04 -6.96
CA GLU A 175 12.68 -10.10 -5.89
C GLU A 175 12.46 -10.68 -4.49
N ASN A 176 11.52 -11.61 -4.34
CA ASN A 176 11.15 -12.27 -3.09
C ASN A 176 11.52 -13.74 -3.09
N SER A 177 12.39 -14.18 -4.01
CA SER A 177 12.86 -15.54 -4.04
C SER A 177 13.58 -15.80 -2.74
N VAL A 178 12.97 -16.62 -1.89
CA VAL A 178 13.56 -17.07 -0.64
C VAL A 178 14.82 -17.80 -1.04
N ALA A 179 15.98 -17.18 -0.83
CA ALA A 179 17.28 -17.71 -1.18
C ALA A 179 17.40 -19.16 -0.71
N ARG A 180 17.17 -20.11 -1.62
CA ARG A 180 17.72 -21.44 -1.51
C ARG A 180 19.19 -21.29 -1.82
N THR A 181 19.98 -21.05 -0.79
CA THR A 181 21.44 -21.10 -0.89
C THR A 181 21.82 -22.50 -1.37
N PRO A 182 22.62 -22.59 -2.44
CA PRO A 182 23.89 -23.27 -2.26
C PRO A 182 25.03 -22.30 -2.52
N THR A 183 25.94 -22.30 -1.54
CA THR A 183 27.33 -21.85 -1.58
C THR A 183 27.90 -21.31 -2.89
N ASN A 184 28.45 -20.10 -2.76
CA ASN A 184 29.71 -19.62 -3.36
C ASN A 184 29.65 -19.13 -4.82
N ILE A 185 29.65 -17.81 -5.01
CA ILE A 185 30.68 -17.02 -5.73
C ILE A 185 30.32 -15.53 -5.60
N GLN A 186 31.34 -14.69 -5.38
CA GLN A 186 31.28 -13.25 -5.19
C GLN A 186 30.66 -12.49 -6.36
N THR A 187 29.71 -11.59 -6.09
CA THR A 187 29.39 -10.44 -6.95
C THR A 187 28.83 -9.32 -6.05
N PRO A 188 29.25 -8.05 -6.20
CA PRO A 188 28.87 -6.98 -5.28
C PRO A 188 27.43 -6.49 -5.58
N PRO A 189 26.63 -6.11 -4.57
CA PRO A 189 25.25 -5.73 -4.81
C PRO A 189 25.17 -4.29 -5.34
N LEU A 190 24.59 -4.15 -6.53
CA LEU A 190 24.12 -2.86 -7.02
C LEU A 190 22.90 -2.42 -6.20
N ARG A 191 22.96 -1.19 -5.71
CA ARG A 191 21.91 -0.47 -5.00
C ARG A 191 20.70 -0.26 -5.92
N ASN A 192 19.50 -0.63 -5.46
CA ASN A 192 18.24 0.14 -5.57
C ASN A 192 17.03 -0.73 -5.14
N GLY A 193 16.86 -0.92 -3.84
CA GLY A 193 15.70 -1.62 -3.24
C GLY A 193 15.20 -0.93 -1.96
N THR A 194 15.31 0.40 -1.91
CA THR A 194 15.43 1.15 -0.65
C THR A 194 14.12 1.62 -0.02
N GLU A 195 12.93 1.27 -0.53
CA GLU A 195 11.68 1.81 0.03
C GLU A 195 10.82 0.79 0.77
N CYS A 196 10.58 -0.41 0.23
CA CYS A 196 9.80 -1.43 0.95
C CYS A 196 10.62 -2.19 2.02
N SER A 197 11.90 -2.46 1.78
CA SER A 197 12.76 -3.17 2.74
C SER A 197 13.11 -2.27 3.94
N SER A 198 13.30 -0.97 3.71
CA SER A 198 13.56 0.01 4.76
C SER A 198 12.36 0.21 5.69
N ARG A 199 11.12 0.19 5.16
CA ARG A 199 9.89 0.22 5.97
C ARG A 199 9.77 -0.98 6.92
N ALA A 200 10.13 -2.17 6.45
CA ALA A 200 10.14 -3.37 7.29
C ALA A 200 11.24 -3.33 8.37
N GLY A 201 12.37 -2.66 8.11
CA GLY A 201 13.50 -2.55 9.05
C GLY A 201 13.21 -1.68 10.27
N TRP A 202 12.45 -0.59 10.14
CA TRP A 202 12.17 0.33 11.25
C TRP A 202 10.99 -0.15 12.10
N ALA A 203 9.95 -0.68 11.46
CA ALA A 203 8.90 -1.41 12.17
C ALA A 203 9.48 -2.63 12.93
N ALA A 204 10.64 -3.17 12.51
CA ALA A 204 11.35 -4.27 13.17
C ALA A 204 11.77 -3.99 14.62
N GLU A 205 11.76 -2.73 15.07
CA GLU A 205 12.08 -2.36 16.45
C GLU A 205 10.88 -2.50 17.41
N ILE A 206 9.65 -2.49 16.89
CA ILE A 206 8.44 -2.61 17.72
C ILE A 206 8.33 -4.04 18.24
N LYS A 207 8.53 -4.24 19.54
CA LYS A 207 8.41 -5.55 20.20
C LYS A 207 6.95 -5.86 20.53
N LEU A 208 6.65 -7.15 20.71
CA LEU A 208 5.31 -7.63 21.08
C LEU A 208 4.77 -6.95 22.35
N ASN A 209 5.65 -6.73 23.33
CA ASN A 209 5.35 -6.05 24.58
C ASN A 209 4.81 -4.62 24.37
N ILE A 210 5.25 -3.93 23.30
CA ILE A 210 4.79 -2.58 22.98
C ILE A 210 3.34 -2.64 22.46
N LEU A 211 3.03 -3.61 21.60
CA LEU A 211 1.66 -3.83 21.12
C LEU A 211 0.69 -4.18 22.26
N ALA A 212 1.15 -4.98 23.22
CA ALA A 212 0.38 -5.29 24.43
C ALA A 212 0.21 -4.08 25.34
N LYS A 213 1.27 -3.27 25.54
CA LYS A 213 1.22 -2.05 26.35
C LYS A 213 0.22 -1.02 25.81
N ASN A 214 0.15 -0.89 24.49
CA ASN A 214 -0.71 0.10 23.84
C ASN A 214 -2.13 -0.41 23.58
N GLY A 215 -2.49 -1.59 24.08
CA GLY A 215 -3.84 -2.15 23.96
C GLY A 215 -4.22 -2.62 22.55
N ILE A 216 -3.24 -2.81 21.67
CA ILE A 216 -3.43 -3.44 20.36
C ILE A 216 -3.67 -4.94 20.53
N LEU A 217 -3.03 -5.56 21.52
CA LEU A 217 -3.36 -6.89 22.01
C LEU A 217 -4.13 -6.77 23.32
N ARG A 218 -5.26 -7.48 23.42
CA ARG A 218 -6.15 -7.43 24.57
C ARG A 218 -6.39 -8.83 25.14
N VAL A 219 -6.70 -8.87 26.43
CA VAL A 219 -7.17 -10.11 27.07
C VAL A 219 -8.46 -10.56 26.38
N GLY A 220 -8.55 -11.86 26.06
CA GLY A 220 -9.66 -12.47 25.35
C GLY A 220 -9.53 -12.49 23.82
N ASP A 221 -8.50 -11.85 23.24
CA ASP A 221 -8.19 -12.01 21.82
C ASP A 221 -7.69 -13.43 21.53
N VAL A 222 -8.04 -13.95 20.34
CA VAL A 222 -7.55 -15.25 19.84
C VAL A 222 -6.46 -15.00 18.80
N ILE A 223 -5.29 -15.60 19.01
CA ILE A 223 -4.17 -15.61 18.08
C ILE A 223 -4.22 -16.94 17.33
N ALA A 224 -4.51 -16.84 16.03
CA ALA A 224 -4.48 -17.96 15.11
C ALA A 224 -3.09 -18.08 14.47
N TYR A 225 -2.47 -19.24 14.61
CA TYR A 225 -1.21 -19.62 13.97
C TYR A 225 -1.49 -20.49 12.75
N LYS A 226 -0.87 -20.17 11.62
CA LYS A 226 -0.86 -21.02 10.43
C LYS A 226 0.49 -20.96 9.75
N ARG A 227 1.12 -22.13 9.56
CA ARG A 227 2.38 -22.22 8.82
C ARG A 227 2.47 -23.51 8.02
N ASN A 228 2.93 -23.37 6.78
CA ASN A 228 3.22 -24.49 5.89
C ASN A 228 4.74 -24.78 5.93
N PHE A 229 5.08 -26.03 6.22
CA PHE A 229 6.42 -26.57 6.25
C PHE A 229 6.64 -27.40 4.99
N THR A 230 7.02 -26.75 3.91
CA THR A 230 7.25 -27.41 2.60
C THR A 230 8.30 -28.52 2.66
N ALA A 231 9.30 -28.39 3.55
CA ALA A 231 10.33 -29.42 3.75
C ALA A 231 9.79 -30.72 4.37
N ALA A 232 8.73 -30.63 5.19
CA ALA A 232 8.09 -31.77 5.83
C ALA A 232 6.75 -32.15 5.17
N GLY A 233 6.23 -31.35 4.25
CA GLY A 233 4.90 -31.50 3.66
C GLY A 233 3.75 -31.32 4.66
N LEU A 234 4.00 -30.63 5.78
CA LEU A 234 3.05 -30.49 6.88
C LEU A 234 2.56 -29.05 6.98
N THR A 235 1.26 -28.87 7.24
CA THR A 235 0.70 -27.56 7.62
C THR A 235 0.22 -27.65 9.06
N ILE A 236 0.73 -26.76 9.91
CA ILE A 236 0.34 -26.66 11.31
C ILE A 236 -0.56 -25.45 11.47
N GLU A 237 -1.75 -25.69 12.02
CA GLU A 237 -2.73 -24.66 12.37
C GLU A 237 -3.06 -24.81 13.86
N LYS A 238 -3.00 -23.70 14.60
CA LYS A 238 -3.21 -23.68 16.05
C LYS A 238 -3.84 -22.39 16.48
N ASP A 239 -4.91 -22.47 17.26
CA ASP A 239 -5.52 -21.31 17.90
C ASP A 239 -5.10 -21.21 19.37
N VAL A 240 -4.97 -19.97 19.82
CA VAL A 240 -4.41 -19.60 21.12
C VAL A 240 -5.21 -18.43 21.67
N ILE A 241 -5.57 -18.43 22.95
CA ILE A 241 -6.27 -17.30 23.58
C ILE A 241 -5.36 -16.58 24.57
N ILE A 242 -5.44 -15.24 24.60
CA ILE A 242 -4.74 -14.41 25.58
C ILE A 242 -5.55 -14.40 26.88
N GLN A 243 -5.06 -15.05 27.93
CA GLN A 243 -5.74 -15.13 29.22
C GLN A 243 -5.42 -13.92 30.11
N SER A 244 -4.15 -13.52 30.17
CA SER A 244 -3.74 -12.38 30.99
C SER A 244 -2.52 -11.69 30.41
N ILE A 245 -2.42 -10.38 30.65
CA ILE A 245 -1.27 -9.56 30.27
C ILE A 245 -0.62 -9.08 31.56
N HIS A 246 0.66 -9.40 31.75
CA HIS A 246 1.37 -9.02 32.97
C HIS A 246 1.63 -7.50 32.99
N SER A 247 1.19 -6.81 34.05
CA SER A 247 1.18 -5.34 34.12
C SER A 247 2.55 -4.66 34.07
N LYS A 248 3.62 -5.33 34.52
CA LYS A 248 4.98 -4.74 34.57
C LYS A 248 5.85 -5.10 33.37
N SER A 249 5.70 -6.30 32.83
CA SER A 249 6.56 -6.83 31.75
C SER A 249 5.85 -6.86 30.40
N TYR A 250 4.52 -6.71 30.38
CA TYR A 250 3.65 -6.87 29.21
C TYR A 250 3.85 -8.23 28.51
N ALA A 251 4.32 -9.23 29.27
CA ALA A 251 4.34 -10.62 28.82
C ALA A 251 2.90 -11.15 28.76
N LEU A 252 2.60 -11.90 27.72
CA LEU A 252 1.27 -12.47 27.51
C LEU A 252 1.27 -13.90 28.08
N THR A 253 0.29 -14.19 28.93
CA THR A 253 -0.04 -15.56 29.31
C THR A 253 -1.10 -16.05 28.37
N VAL A 254 -0.77 -17.10 27.62
CA VAL A 254 -1.64 -17.65 26.59
C VAL A 254 -2.00 -19.10 26.87
N LEU A 255 -3.21 -19.48 26.48
CA LEU A 255 -3.76 -20.82 26.64
C LEU A 255 -3.96 -21.47 25.27
N THR A 256 -3.58 -22.73 25.15
CA THR A 256 -3.78 -23.54 23.94
C THR A 256 -3.97 -25.01 24.30
N GLU A 257 -4.62 -25.79 23.44
CA GLU A 257 -4.81 -27.22 23.66
C GLU A 257 -3.55 -28.03 23.31
N ALA A 258 -3.30 -29.14 24.01
CA ALA A 258 -2.22 -30.06 23.65
C ALA A 258 -2.50 -30.88 22.38
N GLY A 259 -1.45 -31.23 21.62
CA GLY A 259 -1.56 -32.10 20.44
C GLY A 259 -1.95 -31.36 19.16
N PRO A 260 -2.38 -32.07 18.10
CA PRO A 260 -2.57 -31.51 16.76
C PRO A 260 -3.91 -30.77 16.57
N VAL A 261 -4.68 -30.58 17.64
CA VAL A 261 -5.99 -29.94 17.58
C VAL A 261 -5.81 -28.45 17.26
N LYS A 262 -6.48 -28.02 16.18
CA LYS A 262 -6.43 -26.64 15.70
C LYS A 262 -7.22 -25.69 16.59
N ASN A 263 -8.46 -26.04 16.88
CA ASN A 263 -9.44 -25.14 17.49
C ASN A 263 -9.29 -25.15 19.01
N LEU A 264 -9.68 -24.04 19.66
CA LEU A 264 -9.74 -23.98 21.11
C LEU A 264 -11.02 -24.63 21.64
N PRO A 265 -11.01 -25.21 22.85
CA PRO A 265 -12.20 -25.78 23.45
C PRO A 265 -13.24 -24.67 23.72
N VAL A 266 -14.51 -24.98 23.45
CA VAL A 266 -15.66 -24.06 23.58
C VAL A 266 -15.71 -23.29 24.91
N PRO A 267 -15.40 -23.88 26.08
CA PRO A 267 -15.38 -23.15 27.36
C PRO A 267 -14.42 -21.96 27.40
N LEU A 268 -13.31 -22.01 26.65
CA LEU A 268 -12.34 -20.91 26.57
C LEU A 268 -12.75 -19.83 25.56
N LEU A 269 -13.71 -20.13 24.69
CA LEU A 269 -14.18 -19.19 23.67
C LEU A 269 -15.26 -18.25 24.19
N MET A 270 -15.81 -18.49 25.39
CA MET A 270 -16.82 -17.66 26.05
C MET A 270 -16.24 -16.33 26.58
N ARG A 271 -17.08 -15.29 26.72
CA ARG A 271 -16.67 -13.98 27.28
C ARG A 271 -16.21 -14.09 28.74
N GLU A 272 -16.87 -14.96 29.49
CA GLU A 272 -16.45 -15.37 30.82
C GLU A 272 -15.95 -16.81 30.71
N PRO A 273 -14.61 -17.02 30.65
CA PRO A 273 -14.06 -18.36 30.53
C PRO A 273 -14.29 -19.14 31.83
N GLU A 274 -14.84 -20.35 31.72
CA GLU A 274 -14.82 -21.33 32.81
C GLU A 274 -13.38 -21.81 33.05
N ASP A 275 -13.16 -22.49 34.19
CA ASP A 275 -11.86 -23.03 34.54
C ASP A 275 -11.27 -23.86 33.38
N PRO A 276 -9.98 -23.67 33.05
CA PRO A 276 -9.40 -24.27 31.85
C PRO A 276 -9.47 -25.80 31.94
N PRO A 277 -9.94 -26.50 30.88
CA PRO A 277 -9.98 -27.94 30.89
C PRO A 277 -8.56 -28.51 31.01
N PRO A 278 -8.39 -29.71 31.61
CA PRO A 278 -7.08 -30.28 31.94
C PRO A 278 -6.17 -30.56 30.72
N SER A 279 -6.73 -30.53 29.50
CA SER A 279 -5.99 -30.62 28.23
C SER A 279 -5.33 -29.31 27.80
N THR A 280 -5.67 -28.20 28.45
CA THR A 280 -5.16 -26.86 28.15
C THR A 280 -3.78 -26.68 28.76
N ARG A 281 -2.85 -26.16 27.96
CA ARG A 281 -1.52 -25.76 28.40
C ARG A 281 -1.40 -24.24 28.39
N SER A 282 -0.87 -23.71 29.48
CA SER A 282 -0.50 -22.30 29.60
C SER A 282 0.97 -22.10 29.27
N MET A 283 1.30 -21.04 28.53
CA MET A 283 2.68 -20.59 28.36
C MET A 283 2.76 -19.07 28.51
N ILE A 284 3.92 -18.59 28.99
CA ILE A 284 4.21 -17.15 29.10
C ILE A 284 5.15 -16.77 27.96
N ILE A 285 4.74 -15.79 27.16
CA ILE A 285 5.48 -15.35 25.98
C ILE A 285 5.88 -13.88 26.08
N ASN A 286 7.06 -13.58 25.54
CA ASN A 286 7.59 -12.21 25.41
C ASN A 286 7.92 -11.82 23.96
N SER A 287 7.84 -12.78 23.03
CA SER A 287 8.18 -12.60 21.63
C SER A 287 7.40 -13.57 20.74
N PRO A 288 7.10 -13.22 19.48
CA PRO A 288 6.37 -14.10 18.58
C PRO A 288 7.14 -15.38 18.22
N ALA A 289 8.48 -15.32 18.21
CA ALA A 289 9.32 -16.51 18.01
C ALA A 289 9.20 -17.51 19.18
N MET A 290 9.08 -17.02 20.41
CA MET A 290 8.83 -17.86 21.59
C MET A 290 7.44 -18.50 21.53
N LEU A 291 6.42 -17.74 21.09
CA LEU A 291 5.08 -18.27 20.84
C LEU A 291 5.10 -19.36 19.77
N GLU A 292 5.74 -19.12 18.62
CA GLU A 292 5.83 -20.12 17.55
C GLU A 292 6.53 -21.39 18.03
N THR A 293 7.68 -21.24 18.69
CA THR A 293 8.44 -22.39 19.21
C THR A 293 7.61 -23.20 20.21
N GLY A 294 6.90 -22.52 21.11
CA GLY A 294 6.03 -23.14 22.10
C GLY A 294 4.83 -23.85 21.49
N LEU A 295 4.22 -23.28 20.45
CA LEU A 295 3.10 -23.94 19.75
C LEU A 295 3.55 -25.21 19.02
N LEU A 296 4.72 -25.15 18.36
CA LEU A 296 5.29 -26.33 17.70
C LEU A 296 5.67 -27.43 18.71
N ASP A 297 6.17 -27.06 19.90
CA ASP A 297 6.46 -28.02 20.97
C ASP A 297 5.20 -28.66 21.55
N ILE A 298 4.09 -27.92 21.64
CA ILE A 298 2.80 -28.43 22.13
C ILE A 298 2.11 -29.32 21.09
N ASP A 299 2.23 -28.97 19.81
CA ASP A 299 1.69 -29.73 18.69
C ASP A 299 2.41 -31.08 18.53
N GLY A 300 3.73 -31.10 18.72
CA GLY A 300 4.55 -32.32 18.82
C GLY A 300 4.82 -33.04 17.50
N ARG A 301 4.25 -32.59 16.37
CA ARG A 301 4.50 -33.17 15.04
C ARG A 301 5.82 -32.73 14.41
N MET A 302 6.49 -31.74 14.99
CA MET A 302 7.73 -31.19 14.48
C MET A 302 8.90 -31.37 15.43
N ASP A 303 10.01 -31.85 14.87
CA ASP A 303 11.27 -31.94 15.60
C ASP A 303 11.94 -30.56 15.74
N ARG A 304 12.69 -30.38 16.82
CA ARG A 304 13.37 -29.11 17.16
C ARG A 304 14.34 -28.66 16.06
N PHE A 305 14.98 -29.61 15.37
CA PHE A 305 15.92 -29.32 14.29
C PHE A 305 15.26 -28.88 12.98
N GLN A 306 13.95 -29.14 12.84
CA GLN A 306 13.17 -28.73 11.65
C GLN A 306 12.42 -27.42 11.87
N LYS A 307 12.59 -26.78 13.04
CA LYS A 307 11.96 -25.50 13.35
C LYS A 307 12.57 -24.40 12.48
N PRO A 308 11.73 -23.59 11.82
CA PRO A 308 12.20 -22.62 10.85
C PRO A 308 12.72 -21.35 11.52
N ASN A 309 13.78 -20.78 10.98
CA ASN A 309 14.31 -19.45 11.36
C ASN A 309 13.58 -18.31 10.63
N GLY A 310 12.26 -18.43 10.44
CA GLY A 310 11.48 -17.46 9.67
C GLY A 310 10.89 -16.33 10.49
N ASN A 311 10.29 -15.36 9.80
CA ASN A 311 9.62 -14.23 10.44
C ASN A 311 8.26 -14.64 11.03
N ALA A 312 8.25 -15.04 12.30
CA ALA A 312 7.07 -15.48 13.03
C ALA A 312 5.90 -14.46 13.01
N TRP A 313 6.19 -13.16 12.88
CA TRP A 313 5.17 -12.10 12.85
C TRP A 313 4.15 -12.25 11.71
N LYS A 314 4.53 -12.89 10.61
CA LYS A 314 3.65 -13.10 9.45
C LYS A 314 2.71 -14.30 9.61
N CYS A 315 3.01 -15.20 10.55
CA CYS A 315 2.29 -16.46 10.72
C CYS A 315 1.14 -16.37 11.73
N PHE A 316 0.94 -15.21 12.35
CA PHE A 316 -0.06 -15.00 13.38
C PHE A 316 -1.11 -13.99 12.92
N THR A 317 -2.37 -14.36 13.09
CA THR A 317 -3.55 -13.52 12.85
C THR A 317 -4.31 -13.33 14.15
N ILE A 318 -4.73 -12.10 14.43
CA ILE A 318 -5.45 -11.75 15.65
C ILE A 318 -6.94 -11.69 15.35
N TRP A 319 -7.72 -12.29 16.24
CA TRP A 319 -9.16 -12.37 16.20
C TRP A 319 -9.73 -11.72 17.45
N ARG A 320 -10.65 -10.76 17.28
CA ARG A 320 -11.21 -9.94 18.35
C ARG A 320 -12.72 -9.99 18.37
N TRP A 321 -13.31 -9.86 19.55
CA TRP A 321 -14.76 -9.74 19.71
C TRP A 321 -15.34 -8.55 18.94
N ARG A 322 -16.41 -8.78 18.21
CA ARG A 322 -17.24 -7.73 17.62
C ARG A 322 -17.95 -6.96 18.74
N GLY A 323 -18.03 -5.64 18.62
CA GLY A 323 -18.76 -4.80 19.55
C GLY A 323 -20.23 -5.24 19.65
N ASP A 324 -20.67 -5.51 20.88
CA ASP A 324 -22.05 -5.70 21.35
C ASP A 324 -22.95 -6.78 20.73
N SER A 325 -22.54 -7.47 19.67
CA SER A 325 -23.36 -8.57 19.13
C SER A 325 -23.18 -9.83 19.98
N MET A 326 -24.09 -10.01 20.93
CA MET A 326 -24.41 -11.31 21.52
C MET A 326 -24.85 -12.26 20.37
N GLU A 327 -24.54 -13.55 20.50
CA GLU A 327 -25.23 -14.63 19.76
C GLU A 327 -24.87 -14.91 18.30
N VAL A 328 -23.61 -15.22 18.00
CA VAL A 328 -23.33 -16.26 16.99
C VAL A 328 -22.11 -17.08 17.41
N LEU A 329 -22.33 -18.15 18.19
CA LEU A 329 -21.32 -19.17 18.53
C LEU A 329 -21.09 -20.19 17.39
N THR A 330 -21.48 -19.88 16.15
CA THR A 330 -21.39 -20.85 15.04
C THR A 330 -20.02 -20.88 14.37
N ASP A 331 -19.11 -19.98 14.73
CA ASP A 331 -17.74 -19.96 14.18
C ASP A 331 -16.75 -20.58 15.17
N ASP A 332 -15.72 -21.26 14.64
CA ASP A 332 -14.70 -22.03 15.37
C ASP A 332 -13.89 -21.18 16.38
N ARG A 333 -14.06 -19.85 16.33
CA ARG A 333 -13.37 -18.86 17.17
C ARG A 333 -14.31 -18.08 18.09
N GLY A 334 -15.55 -18.55 18.22
CA GLY A 334 -16.55 -18.00 19.14
C GLY A 334 -17.05 -16.62 18.73
N GLY A 335 -17.26 -16.35 17.44
CA GLY A 335 -17.84 -15.07 16.99
C GLY A 335 -16.87 -13.87 16.97
N ARG A 336 -15.57 -14.12 17.05
CA ARG A 336 -14.52 -13.11 16.86
C ARG A 336 -14.31 -12.83 15.37
N GLU A 337 -13.95 -11.60 15.01
CA GLU A 337 -13.59 -11.21 13.65
C GLU A 337 -12.08 -11.06 13.47
N ASN A 338 -11.61 -11.24 12.23
CA ASN A 338 -10.21 -11.08 11.88
C ASN A 338 -9.82 -9.59 11.96
N HIS A 339 -8.95 -9.27 12.91
CA HIS A 339 -8.45 -7.91 13.13
C HIS A 339 -7.17 -7.62 12.33
N GLY A 340 -6.52 -8.64 11.78
CA GLY A 340 -5.31 -8.52 10.97
C GLY A 340 -4.15 -9.39 11.48
N THR A 341 -3.05 -9.42 10.71
CA THR A 341 -1.84 -10.14 11.13
C THR A 341 -1.01 -9.32 12.10
N LEU A 342 -0.25 -10.00 12.97
CA LEU A 342 0.70 -9.34 13.87
C LEU A 342 1.68 -8.45 13.10
N PHE A 343 2.08 -8.86 11.90
CA PHE A 343 2.92 -8.06 11.01
C PHE A 343 2.25 -6.75 10.56
N TYR A 344 0.99 -6.79 10.13
CA TYR A 344 0.27 -5.59 9.70
C TYR A 344 -0.05 -4.67 10.86
N LEU A 345 -0.55 -5.20 11.98
CA LEU A 345 -0.89 -4.39 13.16
C LEU A 345 0.33 -3.66 13.73
N ARG A 346 1.50 -4.29 13.66
CA ARG A 346 2.77 -3.65 13.99
C ARG A 346 3.12 -2.52 13.02
N GLY A 347 2.92 -2.72 11.72
CA GLY A 347 3.16 -1.70 10.70
C GLY A 347 2.22 -0.51 10.84
N SER A 348 0.93 -0.75 11.03
CA SER A 348 -0.07 0.30 11.27
C SER A 348 0.30 1.13 12.49
N TYR A 349 0.61 0.48 13.61
CA TYR A 349 1.03 1.21 14.82
C TYR A 349 2.31 2.03 14.64
N TYR A 350 3.25 1.57 13.81
CA TYR A 350 4.43 2.37 13.47
C TYR A 350 4.07 3.65 12.70
N HIS A 351 3.06 3.60 11.83
CA HIS A 351 2.63 4.74 11.03
C HIS A 351 1.76 5.73 11.83
N ASP A 352 1.12 5.26 12.90
CA ASP A 352 0.32 6.09 13.80
C ASP A 352 1.15 6.81 14.87
N LEU A 353 2.43 6.44 15.03
CA LEU A 353 3.44 7.11 15.87
C LEU A 353 4.09 8.28 15.14
#